data_AF-A0A937VTN2-F1
#
_entry.id   AF-A0A937VTN2-F1
#
_cell.length_a   1.000
_cell.length_b   1.000
_cell.length_c   1.000
_cell.angle_alpha   90.00
_cell.angle_beta   90.00
_cell.angle_gamma   90.00
#
_symmetry.space_group_name_H-M   'P 1'
#
loop_
_entity.id
_entity.type
_entity.pdbx_description
1 polymer ?
#
loop_
_entity_poly.entity_id
_entity_poly.type
_entity_poly.pdbx_seq_one_letter_code
_entity_poly.pdbx_strand_id
1 'polypeptide(L)'
;EKSAPRETIVTGGTESGEIRRVVWKGALSLWQHHPFLGTGPETFAYSYYWYRPREHNDVSEWDFLYNKAHNEYLNYAATSGTVGLLAYLGLILTFLFKAFLQLKKVLKSQDLKMLSLIQLGLLAGFLSLLVTNFFGFAVAPISLLFFLTPALFWVLGQPAGKAEKVMAKKAKLSLTWPQQGGLMLCLLLAGFFLWRVGQYWSADRLFALGEKLNKAGESNQAFGHLQKAIALRPEPIYHDELGLVSASLAVIAFNQEQATLSAQLTELALKSSNQALKSDPYNLNFWKNRTRLFYTLAENDPQYTQSALDSLLTAAKLAPTDAKIQYNLALVYAKLEQEETAIKTLEQTIDLKPNYDHARYALALFYEKKGETEKAREQLNYILAKINPNYEAAIEKLKNLK
;
A
#
# COMPACT_ATOMS: atom_id res chain seq x y z
N GLU A 1 -20.44 -10.75 23.36
CA GLU A 1 -20.73 -9.36 23.80
C GLU A 1 -20.88 -8.46 22.59
N LYS A 2 -22.03 -7.80 22.43
CA LYS A 2 -22.19 -6.72 21.45
C LYS A 2 -21.51 -5.49 22.04
N SER A 3 -20.36 -5.10 21.50
CA SER A 3 -19.68 -3.86 21.89
C SER A 3 -20.60 -2.69 21.57
N ALA A 4 -20.83 -1.81 22.55
CA ALA A 4 -21.58 -0.57 22.36
C ALA A 4 -21.01 0.25 21.19
N PRO A 5 -21.86 0.92 20.37
CA PRO A 5 -21.38 1.77 19.30
C PRO A 5 -20.55 2.91 19.91
N ARG A 6 -19.25 2.95 19.60
CA ARG A 6 -18.40 4.08 19.95
C ARG A 6 -18.92 5.30 19.19
N GLU A 7 -19.15 6.40 19.90
CA GLU A 7 -19.46 7.68 19.29
C GLU A 7 -18.36 8.01 18.28
N THR A 8 -18.74 8.05 17.00
CA THR A 8 -17.84 8.37 15.90
C THR A 8 -17.58 9.86 15.94
N ILE A 9 -16.31 10.24 15.98
CA ILE A 9 -15.87 11.64 16.16
C ILE A 9 -16.37 12.45 14.96
N VAL A 10 -17.39 13.28 15.20
CA VAL A 10 -18.12 14.02 14.17
C VAL A 10 -17.30 15.16 13.56
N THR A 11 -16.24 15.63 14.22
CA THR A 11 -15.35 16.68 13.67
C THR A 11 -13.99 16.63 14.36
N GLY A 12 -13.10 15.75 13.92
CA GLY A 12 -11.73 15.63 14.43
C GLY A 12 -11.04 14.37 13.92
N GLY A 13 -9.77 14.47 13.55
CA GLY A 13 -8.97 13.29 13.19
C GLY A 13 -8.77 12.38 14.40
N THR A 14 -8.71 11.07 14.17
CA THR A 14 -8.34 10.10 15.22
C THR A 14 -6.88 10.34 15.62
N GLU A 15 -6.56 10.26 16.91
CA GLU A 15 -5.17 10.40 17.37
C GLU A 15 -4.27 9.34 16.71
N SER A 16 -3.07 9.76 16.27
CA SER A 16 -2.15 8.87 15.56
C SER A 16 -1.78 7.60 16.34
N GLY A 17 -1.76 7.67 17.68
CA GLY A 17 -1.49 6.52 18.54
C GLY A 17 -2.61 5.47 18.48
N GLU A 18 -3.87 5.91 18.43
CA GLU A 18 -5.01 5.01 18.29
C GLU A 18 -5.04 4.35 16.91
N ILE A 19 -4.76 5.10 15.85
CA ILE A 19 -4.63 4.57 14.48
C ILE A 19 -3.55 3.48 14.45
N ARG A 20 -2.35 3.77 14.97
CA ARG A 20 -1.23 2.81 15.02
C ARG A 20 -1.60 1.56 15.81
N ARG A 21 -2.29 1.69 16.95
CA ARG A 21 -2.76 0.54 17.72
C ARG A 21 -3.64 -0.40 16.88
N VAL A 22 -4.53 0.15 16.05
CA VAL A 22 -5.36 -0.66 15.13
C VAL A 22 -4.51 -1.31 14.03
N VAL A 23 -3.57 -0.58 13.44
CA VAL A 23 -2.64 -1.13 12.44
C VAL A 23 -1.78 -2.26 13.04
N TRP A 24 -1.30 -2.09 14.28
CA TRP A 24 -0.51 -3.08 15.00
C TRP A 24 -1.28 -4.36 15.29
N LYS A 25 -2.58 -4.26 15.62
CA LYS A 25 -3.46 -5.44 15.71
C LYS A 25 -3.49 -6.22 14.41
N GLY A 26 -3.67 -5.53 13.27
CA GLY A 26 -3.67 -6.18 11.96
C GLY A 26 -2.31 -6.81 11.60
N ALA A 27 -1.20 -6.14 11.91
CA ALA A 27 0.13 -6.70 11.74
C ALA A 27 0.36 -7.96 12.59
N LEU A 28 -0.14 -7.96 13.84
CA LEU A 28 -0.09 -9.13 14.71
C LEU A 28 -0.96 -10.27 14.17
N SER A 29 -2.16 -9.98 13.69
CA SER A 29 -3.03 -10.97 13.04
C SER A 29 -2.38 -11.58 11.80
N LEU A 30 -1.69 -10.77 10.99
CA LEU A 30 -0.89 -11.27 9.86
C LEU A 30 0.18 -12.27 10.31
N TRP A 31 0.97 -11.91 11.33
CA TRP A 31 1.98 -12.80 11.89
C TRP A 31 1.36 -14.09 12.45
N GLN A 32 0.21 -14.03 13.12
CA GLN A 32 -0.47 -15.21 13.66
C GLN A 32 -0.91 -16.20 12.56
N HIS A 33 -1.33 -15.69 11.39
CA HIS A 33 -1.72 -16.54 10.25
C HIS A 33 -0.52 -16.99 9.41
N HIS A 34 0.59 -16.23 9.43
CA HIS A 34 1.82 -16.53 8.68
C HIS A 34 3.08 -16.52 9.57
N PRO A 35 3.16 -17.35 10.63
CA PRO A 35 4.13 -17.15 11.71
C PRO A 35 5.57 -17.45 11.33
N PHE A 36 5.83 -18.29 10.34
CA PHE A 36 7.20 -18.73 10.03
C PHE A 36 7.93 -17.74 9.12
N LEU A 37 7.42 -17.53 7.91
CA LEU A 37 8.04 -16.71 6.87
C LEU A 37 7.31 -15.37 6.62
N GLY A 38 6.20 -15.12 7.31
CA GLY A 38 5.36 -13.95 7.05
C GLY A 38 4.71 -14.01 5.67
N THR A 39 4.25 -12.85 5.21
CA THR A 39 3.63 -12.71 3.88
C THR A 39 4.61 -12.38 2.76
N GLY A 40 5.92 -12.41 3.03
CA GLY A 40 6.98 -11.99 2.11
C GLY A 40 7.46 -10.55 2.35
N PRO A 41 8.76 -10.25 2.13
CA PRO A 41 9.28 -8.89 2.29
C PRO A 41 8.53 -7.87 1.42
N GLU A 42 8.33 -6.66 1.96
CA GLU A 42 7.64 -5.55 1.26
C GLU A 42 6.18 -5.82 0.82
N THR A 43 5.50 -6.82 1.38
CA THR A 43 4.10 -7.14 0.99
C THR A 43 3.03 -6.53 1.89
N PHE A 44 3.39 -5.78 2.93
CA PHE A 44 2.45 -5.24 3.93
C PHE A 44 1.30 -4.44 3.30
N ALA A 45 1.60 -3.64 2.26
CA ALA A 45 0.61 -2.86 1.52
C ALA A 45 -0.55 -3.69 0.95
N TYR A 46 -0.33 -4.97 0.70
CA TYR A 46 -1.31 -5.88 0.11
C TYR A 46 -1.91 -6.80 1.18
N SER A 47 -1.05 -7.37 2.03
CA SER A 47 -1.47 -8.38 2.99
C SER A 47 -2.22 -7.82 4.18
N TYR A 48 -2.03 -6.54 4.53
CA TYR A 48 -2.75 -5.90 5.64
C TYR A 48 -4.27 -6.07 5.53
N TYR A 49 -4.82 -5.99 4.31
CA TYR A 49 -6.25 -6.08 4.07
C TYR A 49 -6.85 -7.47 4.34
N TRP A 50 -6.06 -8.53 4.23
CA TRP A 50 -6.52 -9.91 4.46
C TRP A 50 -7.03 -10.11 5.88
N TYR A 51 -6.41 -9.41 6.84
CA TYR A 51 -6.71 -9.48 8.27
C TYR A 51 -6.89 -8.10 8.89
N ARG A 52 -7.32 -7.11 8.10
CA ARG A 52 -7.55 -5.74 8.58
C ARG A 52 -8.61 -5.77 9.67
N PRO A 53 -8.32 -5.30 10.91
CA PRO A 53 -9.30 -5.28 11.99
C PRO A 53 -10.52 -4.44 11.62
N ARG A 54 -11.72 -4.84 12.06
CA ARG A 54 -12.97 -4.11 11.79
C ARG A 54 -12.90 -2.67 12.33
N GLU A 55 -12.24 -2.46 13.46
CA GLU A 55 -12.07 -1.16 14.09
C GLU A 55 -11.31 -0.16 13.22
N HIS A 56 -10.64 -0.63 12.15
CA HIS A 56 -10.04 0.25 11.16
C HIS A 56 -11.08 1.12 10.43
N ASN A 57 -12.32 0.65 10.31
CA ASN A 57 -13.38 1.43 9.68
C ASN A 57 -13.84 2.64 10.51
N ASP A 58 -13.50 2.64 11.81
CA ASP A 58 -13.91 3.65 12.79
C ASP A 58 -12.90 4.81 12.90
N VAL A 59 -11.68 4.65 12.37
CA VAL A 59 -10.65 5.70 12.43
C VAL A 59 -10.76 6.68 11.25
N SER A 60 -10.19 7.88 11.40
CA SER A 60 -10.17 8.89 10.33
C SER A 60 -9.44 8.45 9.06
N GLU A 61 -8.45 7.55 9.17
CA GLU A 61 -7.67 7.00 8.05
C GLU A 61 -8.23 5.69 7.49
N TRP A 62 -9.53 5.44 7.64
CA TRP A 62 -10.14 4.14 7.26
C TRP A 62 -10.03 3.75 5.78
N ASP A 63 -9.90 4.74 4.87
CA ASP A 63 -9.74 4.55 3.42
C ASP A 63 -8.27 4.77 2.97
N PHE A 64 -7.32 4.80 3.92
CA PHE A 64 -5.90 4.98 3.61
C PHE A 64 -5.20 3.64 3.30
N LEU A 65 -4.20 3.70 2.41
CA LEU A 65 -3.35 2.55 2.07
C LEU A 65 -2.09 2.52 2.94
N TYR A 66 -2.01 1.55 3.85
CA TYR A 66 -0.86 1.40 4.72
C TYR A 66 0.19 0.50 4.07
N ASN A 67 1.34 1.07 3.72
CA ASN A 67 2.46 0.30 3.18
C ASN A 67 3.39 -0.29 4.26
N LYS A 68 3.21 0.09 5.53
CA LYS A 68 4.00 -0.37 6.69
C LYS A 68 3.16 -0.40 7.97
N ALA A 69 3.58 -1.25 8.92
CA ALA A 69 2.93 -1.36 10.22
C ALA A 69 3.13 -0.14 11.16
N HIS A 70 4.02 0.80 10.82
CA HIS A 70 4.46 1.88 11.72
C HIS A 70 4.97 1.36 13.08
N ASN A 71 5.56 0.18 13.03
CA ASN A 71 6.36 -0.46 14.05
C ASN A 71 7.24 -1.47 13.32
N GLU A 72 8.55 -1.23 13.27
CA GLU A 72 9.48 -2.01 12.46
C GLU A 72 9.49 -3.49 12.87
N TYR A 73 9.35 -3.77 14.17
CA TYR A 73 9.35 -5.14 14.70
C TYR A 73 8.11 -5.93 14.27
N LEU A 74 6.92 -5.31 14.39
CA LEU A 74 5.68 -5.89 13.90
C LEU A 74 5.67 -5.98 12.37
N ASN A 75 6.31 -5.04 11.68
CA ASN A 75 6.49 -5.11 10.23
C ASN A 75 7.30 -6.35 9.85
N TYR A 76 8.47 -6.57 10.45
CA TYR A 76 9.27 -7.78 10.23
C TYR A 76 8.52 -9.05 10.62
N ALA A 77 7.76 -9.05 11.71
CA ALA A 77 6.93 -10.19 12.11
C ALA A 77 5.88 -10.51 11.05
N ALA A 78 5.17 -9.51 10.54
CA ALA A 78 4.11 -9.68 9.56
C ALA A 78 4.65 -10.10 8.18
N THR A 79 5.72 -9.47 7.70
CA THR A 79 6.23 -9.67 6.33
C THR A 79 7.29 -10.76 6.22
N SER A 80 8.09 -10.97 7.26
CA SER A 80 9.21 -11.94 7.23
C SER A 80 9.08 -13.03 8.29
N GLY A 81 7.98 -13.04 9.04
CA GLY A 81 7.68 -14.03 10.05
C GLY A 81 8.64 -14.00 11.22
N THR A 82 8.54 -15.04 12.04
CA THR A 82 9.42 -15.25 13.19
C THR A 82 10.88 -15.39 12.75
N VAL A 83 11.14 -16.01 11.59
CA VAL A 83 12.50 -16.17 11.07
C VAL A 83 13.15 -14.81 10.79
N GLY A 84 12.47 -13.94 10.06
CA GLY A 84 12.97 -12.60 9.76
C GLY A 84 13.09 -11.73 10.99
N LEU A 85 12.09 -11.77 11.88
CA LEU A 85 12.13 -11.03 13.14
C LEU A 85 13.31 -11.47 14.02
N LEU A 86 13.53 -12.78 14.19
CA LEU A 86 14.66 -13.29 14.99
C LEU A 86 16.01 -12.96 14.36
N ALA A 87 16.12 -12.98 13.03
CA ALA A 87 17.34 -12.54 12.35
C ALA A 87 17.63 -11.05 12.62
N TYR A 88 16.60 -10.19 12.51
CA TYR A 88 16.70 -8.76 12.78
C TYR A 88 17.06 -8.47 14.26
N LEU A 89 16.37 -9.13 15.20
CA LEU A 89 16.68 -9.03 16.62
C LEU A 89 18.06 -9.61 16.95
N GLY A 90 18.47 -10.69 16.28
CA GLY A 90 19.80 -11.29 16.45
C GLY A 90 20.92 -10.32 16.11
N LEU A 91 20.78 -9.54 15.02
CA LEU A 91 21.73 -8.48 14.67
C LEU A 91 21.80 -7.40 15.76
N ILE A 92 20.64 -6.93 16.22
CA ILE A 92 20.53 -5.91 17.28
C ILE A 92 21.18 -6.41 18.58
N LEU A 93 20.77 -7.58 19.07
CA LEU A 93 21.23 -8.14 20.33
C LEU A 93 22.73 -8.45 20.30
N THR A 94 23.25 -8.95 19.17
CA THR A 94 24.68 -9.20 19.01
C THR A 94 25.48 -7.90 19.09
N PHE A 95 25.01 -6.83 18.44
CA PHE A 95 25.65 -5.52 18.53
C PHE A 95 25.61 -4.98 19.96
N LEU A 96 24.43 -4.95 20.59
CA LEU A 96 24.26 -4.42 21.96
C LEU A 96 25.11 -5.18 22.97
N PHE A 97 25.17 -6.52 22.87
CA PHE A 97 26.00 -7.35 23.74
C PHE A 97 27.49 -7.03 23.57
N LYS A 98 27.98 -6.95 22.32
CA LYS A 98 29.38 -6.58 22.06
C LYS A 98 29.72 -5.16 22.50
N ALA A 99 28.80 -4.20 22.28
CA ALA A 99 28.95 -2.84 22.73
C ALA A 99 29.05 -2.75 24.25
N PHE A 100 28.19 -3.49 24.97
CA PHE A 100 28.23 -3.60 26.42
C PHE A 100 29.57 -4.16 26.93
N LEU A 101 30.06 -5.25 26.34
CA LEU A 101 31.36 -5.83 26.71
C LEU A 101 32.53 -4.85 26.49
N GLN A 102 32.50 -4.09 25.40
CA GLN A 102 33.51 -3.08 25.10
C GLN A 102 33.44 -1.91 26.10
N LEU A 103 32.24 -1.41 26.40
CA LEU A 103 32.04 -0.33 27.37
C LEU A 103 32.50 -0.72 28.78
N LYS A 104 32.26 -1.96 29.19
CA LYS A 104 32.76 -2.47 30.49
C LYS A 104 34.29 -2.38 30.58
N LYS A 105 35.03 -2.55 29.48
CA LYS A 105 36.48 -2.39 29.45
C LYS A 105 36.89 -0.93 29.60
N VAL A 106 36.25 -0.03 28.86
CA VAL A 106 36.50 1.42 28.89
C VAL A 106 36.24 1.99 30.30
N LEU A 107 35.12 1.61 30.92
CA LEU A 107 34.77 2.06 32.27
C LEU A 107 35.77 1.55 33.33
N LYS A 108 36.31 0.34 33.15
CA LYS A 108 37.33 -0.21 34.04
C LYS A 108 38.70 0.47 33.89
N SER A 109 39.06 0.90 32.68
CA SER A 109 40.36 1.54 32.45
C SER A 109 40.42 2.98 32.96
N GLN A 110 39.30 3.60 33.33
CA GLN A 110 39.16 5.02 33.75
C GLN A 110 39.73 6.06 32.76
N ASP A 111 40.23 5.63 31.60
CA ASP A 111 40.81 6.43 30.53
C ASP A 111 39.74 6.75 29.47
N LEU A 112 38.95 7.80 29.73
CA LEU A 112 37.89 8.31 28.84
C LEU A 112 38.49 9.15 27.71
N LYS A 113 38.99 8.47 26.68
CA LYS A 113 39.49 9.13 25.45
C LYS A 113 38.33 9.61 24.57
N MET A 114 38.60 10.60 23.71
CA MET A 114 37.65 11.13 22.74
C MET A 114 36.96 10.04 21.90
N LEU A 115 37.70 9.01 21.47
CA LEU A 115 37.16 7.87 20.73
C LEU A 115 36.10 7.09 21.52
N SER A 116 36.31 6.92 22.84
CA SER A 116 35.34 6.25 23.72
C SER A 116 34.06 7.07 23.90
N LEU A 117 34.17 8.41 23.92
CA LEU A 117 33.01 9.31 23.93
C LEU A 117 32.20 9.21 22.63
N ILE A 118 32.88 9.13 21.48
CA ILE A 118 32.21 8.92 20.18
C ILE A 118 31.48 7.58 20.16
N GLN A 119 32.09 6.51 20.68
CA GLN A 119 31.44 5.19 20.78
C GLN A 119 30.18 5.20 21.67
N LEU A 120 30.23 5.92 22.80
CA LEU A 120 29.05 6.13 23.65
C LEU A 120 27.95 6.88 22.91
N GLY A 121 28.30 7.93 22.15
CA GLY A 121 27.38 8.67 21.30
C GLY A 121 26.74 7.80 20.21
N LEU A 122 27.53 6.95 19.54
CA LEU A 122 27.03 6.00 18.54
C LEU A 122 26.07 4.97 19.16
N LEU A 123 26.37 4.44 20.36
CA LEU A 123 25.47 3.53 21.06
C LEU A 123 24.16 4.23 21.45
N ALA A 124 24.23 5.44 22.00
CA ALA A 124 23.05 6.23 22.34
C ALA A 124 22.19 6.52 21.11
N GLY A 125 22.82 6.91 19.99
CA GLY A 125 22.14 7.10 18.71
C GLY A 125 21.47 5.82 18.20
N PHE A 126 22.16 4.67 18.29
CA PHE A 126 21.57 3.39 17.91
C PHE A 126 20.37 3.02 18.79
N LEU A 127 20.46 3.19 20.11
CA LEU A 127 19.34 2.95 21.03
C LEU A 127 18.16 3.87 20.73
N SER A 128 18.41 5.15 20.45
CA SER A 128 17.38 6.10 20.01
C SER A 128 16.72 5.64 18.70
N LEU A 129 17.49 5.10 17.76
CA LEU A 129 16.97 4.55 16.51
C LEU A 129 16.08 3.34 16.76
N LEU A 130 16.44 2.43 17.68
CA LEU A 130 15.59 1.29 18.05
C LEU A 130 14.24 1.73 18.63
N VAL A 131 14.26 2.72 19.54
CA VAL A 131 13.03 3.30 20.11
C VAL A 131 12.19 3.97 19.02
N THR A 132 12.83 4.73 18.12
CA THR A 132 12.14 5.38 16.99
C THR A 132 11.50 4.36 16.06
N ASN A 133 12.20 3.27 15.75
CA ASN A 133 11.69 2.16 14.93
C ASN A 133 10.54 1.41 15.60
N PHE A 134 10.37 1.48 16.93
CA PHE A 134 9.19 0.93 17.59
C PHE A 134 7.92 1.73 17.25
N PHE A 135 8.00 3.05 17.20
CA PHE A 135 6.86 3.94 16.93
C PHE A 135 6.74 4.36 15.45
N GLY A 136 7.70 3.97 14.62
CA GLY A 136 7.79 4.32 13.22
C GLY A 136 8.31 3.16 12.38
N PHE A 137 8.97 3.48 11.27
CA PHE A 137 9.58 2.50 10.38
C PHE A 137 10.82 3.09 9.70
N ALA A 138 11.72 2.21 9.25
CA ALA A 138 12.95 2.62 8.59
C ALA A 138 12.71 3.01 7.12
N VAL A 139 13.00 4.27 6.79
CA VAL A 139 13.20 4.72 5.40
C VAL A 139 14.66 4.55 5.00
N ALA A 140 14.99 4.62 3.70
CA ALA A 140 16.33 4.31 3.19
C ALA A 140 17.50 4.99 3.96
N PRO A 141 17.44 6.30 4.31
CA PRO A 141 18.47 6.91 5.16
C PRO A 141 18.59 6.30 6.56
N ILE A 142 17.46 5.97 7.19
CA ILE A 142 17.43 5.34 8.53
C ILE A 142 17.98 3.92 8.46
N SER A 143 17.63 3.15 7.43
CA SER A 143 18.18 1.82 7.18
C SER A 143 19.70 1.87 7.00
N LEU A 144 20.23 2.88 6.28
CA LEU A 144 21.67 3.08 6.17
C LEU A 144 22.32 3.32 7.53
N LEU A 145 21.75 4.20 8.37
CA LEU A 145 22.26 4.47 9.71
C LEU A 145 22.21 3.25 10.63
N PHE A 146 21.17 2.41 10.49
CA PHE A 146 21.05 1.16 11.24
C PHE A 146 22.23 0.21 11.01
N PHE A 147 22.72 0.09 9.77
CA PHE A 147 23.89 -0.75 9.45
C PHE A 147 25.22 -0.04 9.69
N LEU A 148 25.30 1.26 9.40
CA LEU A 148 26.53 2.03 9.50
C LEU A 148 26.95 2.27 10.96
N THR A 149 26.01 2.49 11.87
CA THR A 149 26.31 2.81 13.27
C THR A 149 27.05 1.67 13.98
N PRO A 150 26.59 0.40 13.92
CA PRO A 150 27.36 -0.73 14.43
C PRO A 150 28.74 -0.89 13.78
N ALA A 151 28.84 -0.65 12.48
CA ALA A 151 30.11 -0.75 11.76
C ALA A 151 31.13 0.31 12.23
N LEU A 152 30.71 1.57 12.34
CA LEU A 152 31.53 2.67 12.86
C LEU A 152 31.94 2.42 14.31
N PHE A 153 30.99 1.98 15.15
CA PHE A 153 31.26 1.63 16.54
C PHE A 153 32.39 0.58 16.65
N TRP A 154 32.36 -0.43 15.78
CA TRP A 154 33.35 -1.49 15.75
C TRP A 154 34.72 -1.00 15.29
N VAL A 155 34.78 -0.22 14.20
CA VAL A 155 36.03 0.32 13.64
C VAL A 155 36.73 1.22 14.66
N LEU A 156 35.98 2.10 15.32
CA LEU A 156 36.52 3.03 16.34
C LEU A 156 36.97 2.30 17.62
N GLY A 157 36.45 1.10 17.87
CA GLY A 157 36.84 0.28 19.03
C GLY A 157 38.14 -0.51 18.83
N GLN A 158 38.72 -0.50 17.63
CA GLN A 158 39.97 -1.23 17.37
C GLN A 158 41.19 -0.45 17.90
N PRO A 159 42.25 -1.15 18.35
CA PRO A 159 43.49 -0.51 18.75
C PRO A 159 44.12 0.26 17.58
N ALA A 160 44.52 1.52 17.82
CA ALA A 160 45.05 2.46 16.81
C ALA A 160 46.15 1.86 15.90
N GLY A 161 46.98 0.95 16.42
CA GLY A 161 48.11 0.36 15.68
C GLY A 161 47.76 -0.61 14.53
N LYS A 162 46.51 -1.04 14.37
CA LYS A 162 46.10 -1.86 13.20
C LYS A 162 45.74 -1.01 11.98
N ALA A 163 45.11 0.15 12.17
CA ALA A 163 44.70 1.03 11.08
C ALA A 163 45.89 1.80 10.48
N GLU A 164 46.81 2.30 11.31
CA GLU A 164 48.02 3.00 10.86
C GLU A 164 48.94 2.11 10.01
N LYS A 165 49.06 0.82 10.35
CA LYS A 165 49.86 -0.14 9.55
C LYS A 165 49.31 -0.35 8.14
N VAL A 166 48.01 -0.18 7.93
CA VAL A 166 47.37 -0.31 6.60
C VAL A 166 47.58 0.97 5.78
N MET A 167 47.45 2.15 6.40
CA MET A 167 47.61 3.44 5.71
C MET A 167 49.07 3.82 5.42
N ALA A 168 50.04 3.32 6.21
CA ALA A 168 51.46 3.61 6.01
C ALA A 168 52.08 2.94 4.78
N LYS A 169 51.42 1.94 4.18
CA LYS A 169 51.83 1.40 2.88
C LYS A 169 51.43 2.39 1.79
N LYS A 170 52.35 3.27 1.39
CA LYS A 170 52.28 3.98 0.10
C LYS A 170 52.25 2.94 -1.02
N ALA A 171 51.06 2.45 -1.35
CA ALA A 171 50.88 1.59 -2.51
C ALA A 171 51.23 2.41 -3.75
N LYS A 172 52.26 2.01 -4.50
CA LYS A 172 52.46 2.52 -5.86
C LYS A 172 51.20 2.17 -6.64
N LEU A 173 50.48 3.18 -7.10
CA LEU A 173 49.18 3.07 -7.76
C LEU A 173 49.31 2.59 -9.22
N SER A 174 50.20 1.62 -9.46
CA SER A 174 50.32 0.96 -10.76
C SER A 174 49.40 -0.26 -10.75
N LEU A 175 48.25 -0.13 -11.40
CA LEU A 175 47.33 -1.25 -11.60
C LEU A 175 47.97 -2.29 -12.54
N THR A 176 47.94 -3.56 -12.15
CA THR A 176 48.32 -4.67 -13.05
C THR A 176 47.30 -4.80 -14.18
N TRP A 177 47.66 -5.39 -15.33
CA TRP A 177 46.71 -5.58 -16.43
C TRP A 177 45.42 -6.34 -16.03
N PRO A 178 45.47 -7.38 -15.15
CA PRO A 178 44.25 -7.98 -14.59
C PRO A 178 43.41 -7.01 -13.76
N GLN A 179 44.04 -6.12 -12.97
CA GLN A 179 43.33 -5.11 -12.18
C GLN A 179 42.70 -4.02 -13.07
N GLN A 180 43.38 -3.63 -14.16
CA GLN A 180 42.82 -2.72 -15.16
C GLN A 180 41.63 -3.36 -15.88
N GLY A 181 41.73 -4.63 -16.26
CA GLY A 181 40.63 -5.39 -16.85
C GLY A 181 39.44 -5.51 -15.89
N GLY A 182 39.70 -5.82 -14.62
CA GLY A 182 38.68 -5.85 -13.56
C GLY A 182 38.00 -4.49 -13.36
N LEU A 183 38.76 -3.40 -13.32
CA LEU A 183 38.22 -2.05 -13.22
C LEU A 183 37.36 -1.69 -14.43
N MET A 184 37.81 -2.00 -15.65
CA MET A 184 37.05 -1.79 -16.87
C MET A 184 35.72 -2.57 -16.84
N LEU A 185 35.74 -3.83 -16.41
CA LEU A 185 34.53 -4.63 -16.24
C LEU A 185 33.58 -3.97 -15.22
N CYS A 186 34.09 -3.52 -14.07
CA CYS A 186 33.28 -2.80 -13.08
C CYS A 186 32.65 -1.53 -13.66
N LEU A 187 33.39 -0.76 -14.46
CA LEU A 187 32.87 0.45 -15.11
C LEU A 187 31.80 0.13 -16.15
N LEU A 188 32.00 -0.92 -16.96
CA LEU A 188 31.01 -1.37 -17.93
C LEU A 188 29.74 -1.87 -17.25
N LEU A 189 29.87 -2.66 -16.17
CA LEU A 189 28.73 -3.10 -15.36
C LEU A 189 28.01 -1.90 -14.72
N ALA A 190 28.75 -0.93 -14.17
CA ALA A 190 28.16 0.29 -13.62
C ALA A 190 27.41 1.09 -14.69
N GLY A 191 28.00 1.26 -15.88
CA GLY A 191 27.35 1.90 -17.02
C GLY A 191 26.08 1.17 -17.47
N PHE A 192 26.11 -0.16 -17.52
CA PHE A 192 24.94 -0.99 -17.81
C PHE A 192 23.83 -0.78 -16.77
N PHE A 193 24.14 -0.82 -15.48
CA PHE A 193 23.14 -0.60 -14.43
C PHE A 193 22.57 0.83 -14.45
N LEU A 194 23.42 1.85 -14.70
CA LEU A 194 22.95 3.23 -14.87
C LEU A 194 22.02 3.36 -16.07
N TRP A 195 22.34 2.72 -17.19
CA TRP A 195 21.46 2.68 -18.35
C TRP A 195 20.13 1.99 -18.03
N ARG A 196 20.13 0.86 -17.29
CA ARG A 196 18.90 0.19 -16.83
C ARG A 196 18.07 1.09 -15.92
N VAL A 197 18.69 1.82 -14.98
CA VAL A 197 17.99 2.81 -14.14
C VAL A 197 17.38 3.93 -15.00
N GLY A 198 18.08 4.38 -16.04
CA GLY A 198 17.55 5.35 -17.00
C GLY A 198 16.31 4.84 -17.76
N GLN A 199 16.27 3.55 -18.12
CA GLN A 199 15.08 2.93 -18.71
C GLN A 199 13.91 2.89 -17.72
N TYR A 200 14.16 2.52 -16.46
CA TYR A 200 13.14 2.53 -15.40
C TYR A 200 12.52 3.92 -15.23
N TRP A 201 13.37 4.93 -15.05
CA TRP A 201 12.92 6.31 -14.88
C TRP A 201 12.12 6.80 -16.10
N SER A 202 12.56 6.46 -17.31
CA SER A 202 11.86 6.86 -18.54
C SER A 202 10.49 6.20 -18.65
N ALA A 203 10.38 4.91 -18.30
CA ALA A 203 9.12 4.18 -18.29
C ALA A 203 8.16 4.74 -17.22
N ASP A 204 8.63 4.95 -15.99
CA ASP A 204 7.84 5.50 -14.89
C ASP A 204 7.33 6.91 -15.21
N ARG A 205 8.15 7.76 -15.84
CA ARG A 205 7.73 9.10 -16.28
C ARG A 205 6.60 9.01 -17.31
N LEU A 206 6.71 8.12 -18.29
CA LEU A 206 5.69 7.91 -19.32
C LEU A 206 4.40 7.35 -18.71
N PHE A 207 4.52 6.41 -17.77
CA PHE A 207 3.39 5.87 -17.03
C PHE A 207 2.67 6.97 -16.23
N ALA A 208 3.39 7.74 -15.41
CA ALA A 208 2.82 8.82 -14.61
C ALA A 208 2.13 9.89 -15.47
N LEU A 209 2.71 10.21 -16.64
CA LEU A 209 2.06 11.11 -17.60
C LEU A 209 0.77 10.49 -18.18
N GLY A 210 0.81 9.21 -18.55
CA GLY A 210 -0.36 8.48 -19.05
C GLY A 210 -1.49 8.42 -18.03
N GLU A 211 -1.19 8.08 -16.78
CA GLU A 211 -2.16 8.06 -15.67
C GLU A 211 -2.78 9.45 -15.44
N LYS A 212 -1.96 10.51 -15.45
CA LYS A 212 -2.44 11.89 -15.30
C LYS A 212 -3.37 12.31 -16.44
N LEU A 213 -3.02 11.98 -17.69
CA LEU A 213 -3.86 12.26 -18.86
C LEU A 213 -5.16 11.48 -18.81
N ASN A 214 -5.13 10.20 -18.38
CA ASN A 214 -6.34 9.41 -18.22
C ASN A 214 -7.29 10.02 -17.17
N LYS A 215 -6.75 10.45 -16.02
CA LYS A 215 -7.52 11.17 -14.99
C LYS A 215 -8.11 12.49 -15.49
N ALA A 216 -7.51 13.11 -16.50
CA ALA A 216 -8.02 14.31 -17.15
C ALA A 216 -9.06 14.01 -18.26
N GLY A 217 -9.37 12.74 -18.52
CA GLY A 217 -10.28 12.31 -19.59
C GLY A 217 -9.63 12.24 -20.98
N GLU A 218 -8.32 12.46 -21.08
CA GLU A 218 -7.57 12.42 -22.34
C GLU A 218 -7.10 11.01 -22.69
N SER A 219 -8.03 10.04 -22.75
CA SER A 219 -7.72 8.61 -22.90
C SER A 219 -6.90 8.27 -24.15
N ASN A 220 -7.08 9.00 -25.26
CA ASN A 220 -6.31 8.79 -26.50
C ASN A 220 -4.81 9.10 -26.31
N GLN A 221 -4.47 10.20 -25.63
CA GLN A 221 -3.08 10.56 -25.38
C GLN A 221 -2.47 9.65 -24.31
N ALA A 222 -3.25 9.33 -23.26
CA ALA A 222 -2.85 8.40 -22.21
C ALA A 222 -2.42 7.05 -22.79
N PHE A 223 -3.21 6.49 -23.71
CA PHE A 223 -2.95 5.21 -24.37
C PHE A 223 -1.57 5.16 -25.02
N GLY A 224 -1.21 6.18 -25.81
CA GLY A 224 0.09 6.23 -26.48
C GLY A 224 1.29 6.31 -25.52
N HIS A 225 1.14 7.02 -24.40
CA HIS A 225 2.18 7.09 -23.38
C HIS A 225 2.33 5.77 -22.61
N LEU A 226 1.23 5.12 -22.26
CA LEU A 226 1.22 3.83 -21.56
C LEU A 226 1.82 2.71 -22.42
N GLN A 227 1.51 2.67 -23.72
CA GLN A 227 2.13 1.71 -24.65
C GLN A 227 3.66 1.89 -24.71
N LYS A 228 4.14 3.13 -24.77
CA LYS A 228 5.58 3.42 -24.74
C LYS A 228 6.22 3.03 -23.40
N ALA A 229 5.54 3.25 -22.29
CA ALA A 229 6.00 2.82 -20.97
C ALA A 229 6.17 1.28 -20.92
N ILE A 230 5.17 0.53 -21.36
CA ILE A 230 5.19 -0.94 -21.42
C ILE A 230 6.28 -1.46 -22.36
N ALA A 231 6.50 -0.81 -23.50
CA ALA A 231 7.55 -1.18 -24.45
C ALA A 231 8.96 -1.03 -23.85
N LEU A 232 9.17 -0.03 -22.99
CA LEU A 232 10.42 0.13 -22.24
C LEU A 232 10.52 -0.88 -21.09
N ARG A 233 9.41 -1.10 -20.38
CA ARG A 233 9.35 -1.97 -19.20
C ARG A 233 7.92 -2.49 -18.98
N PRO A 234 7.65 -3.80 -19.09
CA PRO A 234 6.31 -4.35 -18.93
C PRO A 234 5.97 -4.59 -17.44
N GLU A 235 5.70 -3.52 -16.70
CA GLU A 235 5.29 -3.63 -15.29
C GLU A 235 3.80 -3.91 -15.13
N PRO A 236 3.38 -4.69 -14.12
CA PRO A 236 1.96 -5.03 -13.90
C PRO A 236 1.07 -3.81 -13.75
N ILE A 237 1.54 -2.77 -13.04
CA ILE A 237 0.77 -1.54 -12.83
C ILE A 237 0.55 -0.74 -14.13
N TYR A 238 1.47 -0.84 -15.10
CA TYR A 238 1.31 -0.18 -16.39
C TYR A 238 0.25 -0.91 -17.23
N HIS A 239 0.24 -2.25 -17.17
CA HIS A 239 -0.77 -3.06 -17.82
C HIS A 239 -2.16 -2.84 -17.21
N ASP A 240 -2.25 -2.69 -15.89
CA ASP A 240 -3.50 -2.39 -15.21
C ASP A 240 -4.10 -1.05 -15.67
N GLU A 241 -3.30 0.03 -15.70
CA GLU A 241 -3.74 1.34 -16.18
C GLU A 241 -4.04 1.34 -17.69
N LEU A 242 -3.24 0.64 -18.52
CA LEU A 242 -3.54 0.47 -19.94
C LEU A 242 -4.89 -0.26 -20.13
N GLY A 243 -5.19 -1.24 -19.28
CA GLY A 243 -6.46 -1.96 -19.30
C GLY A 243 -7.65 -1.02 -19.11
N LEU A 244 -7.56 -0.14 -18.12
CA LEU A 244 -8.57 0.87 -17.83
C LEU A 244 -8.75 1.85 -18.99
N VAL A 245 -7.66 2.42 -19.50
CA VAL A 245 -7.69 3.35 -20.65
C VAL A 245 -8.29 2.67 -21.88
N SER A 246 -7.93 1.41 -22.14
CA SER A 246 -8.43 0.66 -23.29
C SER A 246 -9.93 0.40 -23.18
N ALA A 247 -10.46 0.13 -21.98
CA ALA A 247 -11.91 -0.02 -21.77
C ALA A 247 -12.67 1.29 -22.00
N SER A 248 -12.14 2.43 -21.51
CA SER A 248 -12.75 3.74 -21.79
C SER A 248 -12.74 4.05 -23.29
N LEU A 249 -11.63 3.78 -23.98
CA LEU A 249 -11.55 3.97 -25.44
C LEU A 249 -12.47 3.01 -26.20
N ALA A 250 -12.69 1.79 -25.70
CA ALA A 250 -13.62 0.84 -26.31
C ALA A 250 -15.06 1.39 -26.29
N VAL A 251 -15.50 1.94 -25.16
CA VAL A 251 -16.82 2.59 -25.05
C VAL A 251 -16.91 3.83 -25.95
N ILE A 252 -15.87 4.65 -26.01
CA ILE A 252 -15.82 5.81 -26.92
C ILE A 252 -15.95 5.35 -28.39
N ALA A 253 -15.19 4.33 -28.80
CA ALA A 253 -15.26 3.78 -30.16
C ALA A 253 -16.63 3.17 -30.47
N PHE A 254 -17.25 2.49 -29.50
CA PHE A 254 -18.61 1.97 -29.63
C PHE A 254 -19.63 3.09 -29.88
N ASN A 255 -19.57 4.17 -29.09
CA ASN A 255 -20.44 5.33 -29.23
C ASN A 255 -20.21 6.09 -30.56
N GLN A 256 -19.06 5.90 -31.21
CA GLN A 256 -18.72 6.41 -32.54
C GLN A 256 -19.01 5.42 -33.67
N GLU A 257 -19.74 4.33 -33.38
CA GLU A 257 -20.11 3.27 -34.33
C GLU A 257 -18.91 2.52 -34.95
N GLN A 258 -17.73 2.58 -34.31
CA GLN A 258 -16.51 1.89 -34.74
C GLN A 258 -16.42 0.50 -34.11
N ALA A 259 -17.31 -0.41 -34.50
CA ALA A 259 -17.46 -1.73 -33.89
C ALA A 259 -16.15 -2.55 -33.84
N THR A 260 -15.37 -2.57 -34.93
CA THR A 260 -14.10 -3.32 -34.98
C THR A 260 -13.06 -2.75 -34.01
N LEU A 261 -12.94 -1.42 -33.94
CA LEU A 261 -11.99 -0.78 -33.02
C LEU A 261 -12.41 -0.98 -31.57
N SER A 262 -13.71 -0.85 -31.28
CA SER A 262 -14.28 -1.16 -29.96
C SER A 262 -13.93 -2.58 -29.53
N ALA A 263 -14.13 -3.58 -30.40
CA ALA A 263 -13.81 -4.98 -30.08
C ALA A 263 -12.32 -5.19 -29.80
N GLN A 264 -11.43 -4.60 -30.60
CA GLN A 264 -9.98 -4.69 -30.40
C GLN A 264 -9.53 -4.04 -29.08
N LEU A 265 -10.11 -2.89 -28.73
CA LEU A 265 -9.80 -2.19 -27.49
C LEU A 265 -10.33 -2.94 -26.27
N THR A 266 -11.52 -3.54 -26.37
CA THR A 266 -12.05 -4.45 -25.34
C THR A 266 -11.11 -5.63 -25.12
N GLU A 267 -10.66 -6.31 -26.18
CA GLU A 267 -9.73 -7.43 -26.06
C GLU A 267 -8.41 -6.99 -25.39
N LEU A 268 -7.87 -5.85 -25.79
CA LEU A 268 -6.67 -5.28 -25.18
C LEU A 268 -6.87 -4.94 -23.71
N ALA A 269 -8.04 -4.41 -23.34
CA ALA A 269 -8.39 -4.10 -21.96
C ALA A 269 -8.34 -5.36 -21.09
N LEU A 270 -9.02 -6.42 -21.53
CA LEU A 270 -9.09 -7.70 -20.83
C LEU A 270 -7.71 -8.36 -20.74
N LYS A 271 -6.94 -8.37 -21.84
CA LYS A 271 -5.60 -8.93 -21.88
C LYS A 271 -4.65 -8.20 -20.93
N SER A 272 -4.69 -6.87 -20.90
CA SER A 272 -3.82 -6.07 -20.04
C SER A 272 -4.18 -6.26 -18.55
N SER A 273 -5.47 -6.27 -18.21
CA SER A 273 -5.92 -6.59 -16.86
C SER A 273 -5.55 -8.01 -16.42
N ASN A 274 -5.68 -9.01 -17.32
CA ASN A 274 -5.25 -10.38 -17.06
C ASN A 274 -3.73 -10.47 -16.82
N GLN A 275 -2.93 -9.70 -17.57
CA GLN A 275 -1.47 -9.66 -17.39
C GLN A 275 -1.09 -9.09 -16.01
N ALA A 276 -1.75 -8.02 -15.58
CA ALA A 276 -1.53 -7.45 -14.25
C ALA A 276 -1.82 -8.46 -13.12
N LEU A 277 -2.98 -9.12 -13.20
CA LEU A 277 -3.40 -10.12 -12.20
C LEU A 277 -2.60 -11.43 -12.26
N LYS A 278 -2.08 -11.81 -13.43
CA LYS A 278 -1.17 -12.96 -13.54
C LYS A 278 0.12 -12.72 -12.76
N SER A 279 0.62 -11.49 -12.76
CA SER A 279 1.83 -11.11 -12.04
C SER A 279 1.60 -10.92 -10.54
N ASP A 280 0.48 -10.31 -10.15
CA ASP A 280 0.16 -10.04 -8.76
C ASP A 280 -1.34 -10.30 -8.47
N PRO A 281 -1.73 -11.58 -8.25
CA PRO A 281 -3.12 -11.95 -8.05
C PRO A 281 -3.68 -11.52 -6.68
N TYR A 282 -2.83 -11.11 -5.74
CA TYR A 282 -3.23 -10.67 -4.41
C TYR A 282 -3.30 -9.15 -4.29
N ASN A 283 -3.00 -8.42 -5.36
CA ASN A 283 -3.12 -6.97 -5.40
C ASN A 283 -4.59 -6.55 -5.36
N LEU A 284 -5.04 -6.02 -4.22
CA LEU A 284 -6.41 -5.55 -4.07
C LEU A 284 -6.77 -4.46 -5.08
N ASN A 285 -5.82 -3.59 -5.44
CA ASN A 285 -6.08 -2.50 -6.38
C ASN A 285 -6.32 -3.01 -7.79
N PHE A 286 -5.65 -4.08 -8.23
CA PHE A 286 -5.91 -4.67 -9.55
C PHE A 286 -7.30 -5.27 -9.65
N TRP A 287 -7.80 -5.90 -8.58
CA TRP A 287 -9.19 -6.37 -8.56
C TRP A 287 -10.20 -5.22 -8.57
N LYS A 288 -9.95 -4.16 -7.80
CA LYS A 288 -10.78 -2.93 -7.81
C LYS A 288 -10.80 -2.27 -9.20
N ASN A 289 -9.63 -2.16 -9.82
CA ASN A 289 -9.48 -1.59 -11.16
C ASN A 289 -10.12 -2.48 -12.23
N ARG A 290 -10.01 -3.80 -12.11
CA ARG A 290 -10.73 -4.74 -12.97
C ARG A 290 -12.25 -4.64 -12.82
N THR A 291 -12.78 -4.46 -11.60
CA THR A 291 -14.21 -4.16 -11.41
C THR A 291 -14.60 -2.87 -12.14
N ARG A 292 -13.81 -1.80 -12.01
CA ARG A 292 -14.06 -0.53 -12.74
C ARG A 292 -14.00 -0.71 -14.26
N LEU A 293 -13.04 -1.49 -14.74
CA LEU A 293 -12.88 -1.84 -16.15
C LEU A 293 -14.15 -2.53 -16.66
N PHE A 294 -14.61 -3.58 -15.99
CA PHE A 294 -15.83 -4.29 -16.38
C PHE A 294 -17.09 -3.44 -16.23
N TYR A 295 -17.16 -2.60 -15.20
CA TYR A 295 -18.28 -1.68 -15.04
C TYR A 295 -18.34 -0.66 -16.19
N THR A 296 -17.18 -0.21 -16.68
CA THR A 296 -17.09 0.67 -17.87
C THR A 296 -17.56 -0.06 -19.13
N LEU A 297 -17.08 -1.29 -19.35
CA LEU A 297 -17.54 -2.13 -20.48
C LEU A 297 -19.01 -2.57 -20.34
N ALA A 298 -19.60 -2.49 -19.15
CA ALA A 298 -21.02 -2.78 -18.98
C ALA A 298 -21.94 -1.71 -19.59
N GLU A 299 -21.40 -0.53 -19.96
CA GLU A 299 -22.15 0.52 -20.64
C GLU A 299 -22.58 0.11 -22.06
N ASN A 300 -21.72 -0.64 -22.77
CA ASN A 300 -22.03 -1.14 -24.12
C ASN A 300 -22.43 -2.62 -24.16
N ASP A 301 -21.97 -3.44 -23.20
CA ASP A 301 -22.36 -4.84 -23.10
C ASP A 301 -22.70 -5.24 -21.65
N PRO A 302 -24.01 -5.37 -21.31
CA PRO A 302 -24.47 -5.70 -19.96
C PRO A 302 -23.86 -6.98 -19.36
N GLN A 303 -23.36 -7.91 -20.17
CA GLN A 303 -22.72 -9.14 -19.69
C GLN A 303 -21.52 -8.86 -18.76
N TYR A 304 -20.81 -7.74 -18.98
CA TYR A 304 -19.67 -7.38 -18.14
C TYR A 304 -20.08 -6.99 -16.71
N THR A 305 -21.35 -6.70 -16.44
CA THR A 305 -21.83 -6.45 -15.07
C THR A 305 -21.59 -7.67 -14.17
N GLN A 306 -21.79 -8.89 -14.69
CA GLN A 306 -21.50 -10.11 -13.94
C GLN A 306 -19.99 -10.28 -13.72
N SER A 307 -19.16 -9.93 -14.71
CA SER A 307 -17.69 -9.97 -14.55
C SER A 307 -17.18 -8.94 -13.54
N ALA A 308 -17.84 -7.79 -13.43
CA ALA A 308 -17.58 -6.78 -12.41
C ALA A 308 -17.90 -7.34 -11.01
N LEU A 309 -19.04 -8.04 -10.87
CA LEU A 309 -19.43 -8.72 -9.63
C LEU A 309 -18.39 -9.76 -9.22
N ASP A 310 -17.98 -10.64 -10.13
CA ASP A 310 -17.02 -11.72 -9.84
C ASP A 310 -15.65 -11.17 -9.40
N SER A 311 -15.19 -10.09 -10.05
CA SER A 311 -13.96 -9.39 -9.68
C SER A 311 -14.05 -8.77 -8.30
N LEU A 312 -15.21 -8.19 -7.97
CA LEU A 312 -15.43 -7.52 -6.70
C LEU A 312 -15.65 -8.50 -5.55
N LEU A 313 -16.27 -9.66 -5.80
CA LEU A 313 -16.34 -10.78 -4.86
C LEU A 313 -14.95 -11.31 -4.53
N THR A 314 -14.03 -11.32 -5.51
CA THR A 314 -12.63 -11.68 -5.28
C THR A 314 -11.92 -10.61 -4.42
N ALA A 315 -12.14 -9.32 -4.71
CA ALA A 315 -11.64 -8.23 -3.87
C ALA A 315 -12.17 -8.33 -2.43
N ALA A 316 -13.45 -8.68 -2.24
CA ALA A 316 -14.07 -8.85 -0.93
C ALA A 316 -13.49 -10.03 -0.14
N LYS A 317 -13.06 -11.10 -0.82
CA LYS A 317 -12.32 -12.20 -0.17
C LYS A 317 -10.95 -11.75 0.33
N LEU A 318 -10.27 -10.90 -0.43
CA LEU A 318 -8.97 -10.34 -0.04
C LEU A 318 -9.08 -9.26 1.05
N ALA A 319 -10.21 -8.57 1.14
CA ALA A 319 -10.41 -7.46 2.06
C ALA A 319 -11.80 -7.53 2.70
N PRO A 320 -12.05 -8.52 3.58
CA PRO A 320 -13.39 -8.85 4.08
C PRO A 320 -14.02 -7.76 4.95
N THR A 321 -13.21 -6.92 5.59
CA THR A 321 -13.68 -5.82 6.44
C THR A 321 -13.72 -4.48 5.70
N ASP A 322 -13.52 -4.47 4.38
CA ASP A 322 -13.53 -3.26 3.58
C ASP A 322 -14.94 -2.77 3.22
N ALA A 323 -15.40 -1.76 3.95
CA ALA A 323 -16.71 -1.15 3.74
C ALA A 323 -16.88 -0.55 2.34
N LYS A 324 -15.81 -0.07 1.69
CA LYS A 324 -15.89 0.49 0.34
C LYS A 324 -16.09 -0.59 -0.70
N ILE A 325 -15.48 -1.76 -0.51
CA ILE A 325 -15.72 -2.93 -1.38
C ILE A 325 -17.14 -3.46 -1.20
N GLN A 326 -17.63 -3.56 0.05
CA GLN A 326 -19.01 -3.97 0.31
C GLN A 326 -20.04 -3.00 -0.27
N TYR A 327 -19.81 -1.69 -0.14
CA TYR A 327 -20.62 -0.67 -0.80
C TYR A 327 -20.67 -0.87 -2.31
N ASN A 328 -19.51 -1.06 -2.95
CA ASN A 328 -19.45 -1.29 -4.40
C ASN A 328 -20.16 -2.60 -4.80
N LEU A 329 -20.15 -3.64 -3.95
CA LEU A 329 -20.89 -4.88 -4.21
C LEU A 329 -22.38 -4.60 -4.27
N ALA A 330 -22.90 -3.82 -3.33
CA ALA A 330 -24.31 -3.43 -3.35
C ALA A 330 -24.68 -2.67 -4.62
N LEU A 331 -23.83 -1.74 -5.08
CA LEU A 331 -24.08 -1.01 -6.33
C LEU A 331 -24.12 -1.94 -7.55
N VAL A 332 -23.24 -2.95 -7.61
CA VAL A 332 -23.23 -3.93 -8.69
C VAL A 332 -24.44 -4.86 -8.59
N TYR A 333 -24.83 -5.32 -7.39
CA TYR A 333 -26.06 -6.10 -7.20
C TYR A 333 -27.30 -5.32 -7.65
N ALA A 334 -27.37 -4.03 -7.35
CA ALA A 334 -28.46 -3.18 -7.81
C ALA A 334 -28.48 -3.04 -9.34
N LYS A 335 -27.31 -2.93 -9.99
CA LYS A 335 -27.20 -2.90 -11.46
C LYS A 335 -27.65 -4.21 -12.10
N LEU A 336 -27.51 -5.33 -11.39
CA LEU A 336 -28.01 -6.66 -11.76
C LEU A 336 -29.48 -6.90 -11.35
N GLU A 337 -30.20 -5.85 -10.92
CA GLU A 337 -31.60 -5.92 -10.47
C GLU A 337 -31.82 -6.83 -9.24
N GLN A 338 -30.75 -7.14 -8.50
CA GLN A 338 -30.80 -7.92 -7.25
C GLN A 338 -30.98 -6.99 -6.04
N GLU A 339 -32.11 -6.28 -6.01
CA GLU A 339 -32.36 -5.20 -5.04
C GLU A 339 -32.34 -5.66 -3.58
N GLU A 340 -32.92 -6.82 -3.27
CA GLU A 340 -32.90 -7.39 -1.92
C GLU A 340 -31.47 -7.64 -1.43
N THR A 341 -30.64 -8.20 -2.30
CA THR A 341 -29.22 -8.45 -2.01
C THR A 341 -28.48 -7.13 -1.82
N ALA A 342 -28.73 -6.14 -2.68
CA ALA A 342 -28.12 -4.81 -2.58
C ALA A 342 -28.43 -4.14 -1.23
N ILE A 343 -29.70 -4.15 -0.79
CA ILE A 343 -30.12 -3.61 0.51
C ILE A 343 -29.40 -4.32 1.64
N LYS A 344 -29.40 -5.66 1.65
CA LYS A 344 -28.72 -6.44 2.69
C LYS A 344 -27.22 -6.16 2.73
N THR A 345 -26.57 -6.00 1.58
CA THR A 345 -25.15 -5.65 1.49
C THR A 345 -24.88 -4.20 1.96
N LEU A 346 -25.80 -3.25 1.72
CA LEU A 346 -25.71 -1.89 2.27
C LEU A 346 -25.88 -1.87 3.79
N GLU A 347 -26.80 -2.66 4.33
CA GLU A 347 -26.96 -2.84 5.79
C GLU A 347 -25.66 -3.39 6.40
N GLN A 348 -25.06 -4.42 5.80
CA GLN A 348 -23.75 -4.94 6.21
C GLN A 348 -22.62 -3.90 6.09
N THR A 349 -22.69 -3.04 5.07
CA THR A 349 -21.73 -1.95 4.87
C THR A 349 -21.82 -0.94 6.01
N ILE A 350 -23.04 -0.57 6.42
CA ILE A 350 -23.29 0.34 7.54
C ILE A 350 -22.91 -0.29 8.87
N ASP A 351 -23.09 -1.62 9.02
CA ASP A 351 -22.55 -2.34 10.18
C ASP A 351 -21.03 -2.22 10.23
N LEU A 352 -20.33 -2.45 9.12
CA LEU A 352 -18.88 -2.32 9.04
C LEU A 352 -18.40 -0.89 9.28
N LYS A 353 -19.13 0.10 8.77
CA LYS A 353 -18.81 1.52 8.88
C LYS A 353 -20.08 2.36 9.10
N PRO A 354 -20.47 2.63 10.35
CA PRO A 354 -21.70 3.35 10.65
C PRO A 354 -21.72 4.80 10.14
N ASN A 355 -20.58 5.44 9.94
CA ASN A 355 -20.49 6.82 9.44
C ASN A 355 -20.19 6.89 7.93
N TYR A 356 -20.52 5.84 7.15
CA TYR A 356 -20.38 5.89 5.70
C TYR A 356 -21.60 6.54 5.04
N ASP A 357 -21.50 7.84 4.79
CA ASP A 357 -22.54 8.67 4.16
C ASP A 357 -23.05 8.11 2.83
N HIS A 358 -22.17 7.72 1.92
CA HIS A 358 -22.54 7.18 0.61
C HIS A 358 -23.39 5.91 0.73
N ALA A 359 -23.03 4.99 1.64
CA ALA A 359 -23.78 3.76 1.87
C ALA A 359 -25.16 4.03 2.51
N ARG A 360 -25.24 4.94 3.49
CA ARG A 360 -26.52 5.35 4.09
C ARG A 360 -27.42 6.03 3.10
N TYR A 361 -26.88 6.92 2.26
CA TYR A 361 -27.64 7.61 1.24
C TYR A 361 -28.19 6.61 0.22
N ALA A 362 -27.35 5.70 -0.29
CA ALA A 362 -27.79 4.64 -1.18
C ALA A 362 -28.90 3.78 -0.55
N LEU A 363 -28.74 3.38 0.72
CA LEU A 363 -29.76 2.60 1.43
C LEU A 363 -31.09 3.36 1.55
N ALA A 364 -31.04 4.67 1.80
CA ALA A 364 -32.23 5.50 1.81
C ALA A 364 -32.96 5.50 0.46
N LEU A 365 -32.23 5.57 -0.66
CA LEU A 365 -32.81 5.50 -2.00
C LEU A 365 -33.49 4.14 -2.25
N PHE A 366 -32.89 3.03 -1.78
CA PHE A 366 -33.51 1.72 -1.92
C PHE A 366 -34.75 1.54 -1.05
N TYR A 367 -34.72 2.00 0.21
CA TYR A 367 -35.90 1.93 1.08
C TYR A 367 -37.06 2.78 0.54
N GLU A 368 -36.78 3.98 0.03
CA GLU A 368 -37.81 4.79 -0.63
C GLU A 368 -38.39 4.09 -1.86
N LYS A 369 -37.54 3.49 -2.72
CA LYS A 369 -37.99 2.72 -3.89
C LYS A 369 -38.93 1.57 -3.50
N LYS A 370 -38.70 0.95 -2.33
CA LYS A 370 -39.57 -0.10 -1.76
C LYS A 370 -40.83 0.41 -1.06
N GLY A 371 -41.00 1.73 -0.92
CA GLY A 371 -42.08 2.31 -0.13
C GLY A 371 -41.84 2.28 1.39
N GLU A 372 -40.64 1.95 1.84
CA GLU A 372 -40.23 1.97 3.25
C GLU A 372 -39.76 3.39 3.66
N THR A 373 -40.64 4.38 3.47
CA THR A 373 -40.34 5.82 3.62
C THR A 373 -39.73 6.16 4.98
N GLU A 374 -40.22 5.57 6.08
CA GLU A 374 -39.71 5.86 7.42
C GLU A 374 -38.26 5.40 7.61
N LYS A 375 -37.88 4.24 7.06
CA LYS A 375 -36.49 3.79 7.10
C LYS A 375 -35.59 4.67 6.23
N ALA A 376 -36.08 5.11 5.06
CA ALA A 376 -35.36 6.06 4.22
C ALA A 376 -35.11 7.37 4.97
N ARG A 377 -36.14 7.91 5.64
CA ARG A 377 -36.06 9.12 6.46
C ARG A 377 -35.06 8.96 7.61
N GLU A 378 -35.05 7.81 8.29
CA GLU A 378 -34.10 7.48 9.35
C GLU A 378 -32.65 7.58 8.85
N GLN A 379 -32.32 6.94 7.72
CA GLN A 379 -30.96 6.96 7.17
C GLN A 379 -30.51 8.37 6.79
N LEU A 380 -31.38 9.15 6.14
CA LEU A 380 -31.06 10.54 5.74
C LEU A 380 -30.88 11.45 6.96
N ASN A 381 -31.75 11.34 7.97
CA ASN A 381 -31.62 12.09 9.22
C ASN A 381 -30.34 11.72 9.97
N TYR A 382 -29.92 10.45 9.95
CA TYR A 382 -28.66 10.04 10.55
C TYR A 382 -27.47 10.74 9.90
N ILE A 383 -27.43 10.82 8.56
CA ILE A 383 -26.36 11.53 7.84
C ILE A 383 -26.27 12.97 8.33
N LEU A 384 -27.40 13.69 8.37
CA LEU A 384 -27.42 15.11 8.75
C LEU A 384 -27.13 15.33 10.24
N ALA A 385 -27.54 14.41 11.11
CA ALA A 385 -27.36 14.56 12.55
C ALA A 385 -25.97 14.12 13.06
N LYS A 386 -25.33 13.15 12.39
CA LYS A 386 -24.14 12.46 12.92
C LYS A 386 -22.93 12.45 12.00
N ILE A 387 -23.09 12.72 10.71
CA ILE A 387 -21.98 12.58 9.74
C ILE A 387 -21.65 13.93 9.11
N ASN A 388 -22.60 14.51 8.38
CA ASN A 388 -22.44 15.77 7.67
C ASN A 388 -23.76 16.53 7.63
N PRO A 389 -23.94 17.55 8.49
CA PRO A 389 -25.15 18.39 8.52
C PRO A 389 -25.43 19.13 7.21
N ASN A 390 -24.41 19.33 6.37
CA ASN A 390 -24.50 20.07 5.11
C ASN A 390 -24.51 19.13 3.89
N TYR A 391 -24.87 17.85 4.06
CA TYR A 391 -24.92 16.89 2.95
C TYR A 391 -26.10 17.21 2.02
N GLU A 392 -25.85 18.00 0.97
CA GLU A 392 -26.87 18.58 0.07
C GLU A 392 -27.85 17.55 -0.48
N ALA A 393 -27.35 16.44 -1.00
CA ALA A 393 -28.18 15.39 -1.58
C ALA A 393 -29.16 14.76 -0.57
N ALA A 394 -28.79 14.67 0.71
CA ALA A 394 -29.68 14.15 1.75
C ALA A 394 -30.72 15.18 2.19
N ILE A 395 -30.34 16.46 2.26
CA ILE A 395 -31.27 17.57 2.52
C ILE A 395 -32.34 17.64 1.42
N GLU A 396 -31.92 17.60 0.16
CA GLU A 396 -32.83 17.61 -0.98
C GLU A 396 -33.74 16.38 -0.96
N LYS A 397 -33.16 15.19 -0.72
CA LYS A 397 -33.93 13.95 -0.70
C LYS A 397 -34.99 13.93 0.40
N LEU A 398 -34.68 14.44 1.60
CA LEU A 398 -35.65 14.54 2.70
C LEU A 398 -36.81 15.48 2.40
N LYS A 399 -36.59 16.58 1.68
CA LYS A 399 -37.65 17.52 1.27
C LYS A 399 -38.64 16.88 0.30
N ASN A 400 -38.14 16.01 -0.57
CA ASN A 400 -38.91 15.36 -1.63
C ASN A 400 -39.52 14.01 -1.19
N LEU A 401 -39.20 13.53 0.01
CA LEU A 401 -39.68 12.27 0.56
C LEU A 401 -41.18 12.40 0.91
N LYS A 402 -42.03 11.73 0.12
CA LYS A 402 -43.50 11.78 0.27
C LYS A 402 -44.02 10.94 1.42
#